data_AF-A0A352XCU8-F1
#
_entry.id   AF-A0A352XCU8-F1
#
_cell.length_a   1.000
_cell.length_b   1.000
_cell.length_c   1.000
_cell.angle_alpha   90.00
_cell.angle_beta   90.00
_cell.angle_gamma   90.00
#
_symmetry.space_group_name_H-M   'P 1'
#
loop_
_entity.id
_entity.type
_entity.pdbx_description
1 polymer ?
#
loop_
_entity_poly.entity_id
_entity_poly.type
_entity_poly.pdbx_seq_one_letter_code
_entity_poly.pdbx_strand_id
1 'polypeptide(L)'
;MLKRFLERVLELPSLRNQLDQLQYKVEQFQSDSTTELLQSRINQLEQQIETLQSNTTVTDFQSRLDELAQQITEIQSSSTLDSQISLIEDLEQALTEKIALIEQQQLTIDTLTQRLDAIENQQSVSQPTLQLEVPENLPDFSPRLTLIEQQLGCSQPSDEDEFISVSSVFDLKDISTETVYFAALQKLIEQYNLPLAYPDRTFRGHKSLSRQEFIQHIAAFIGQMEQGVAEEI
;
A
#
# COMPACT_ATOMS: atom_id res chain seq x y z
N MET A 1 -64.31 -96.38 17.24
CA MET A 1 -64.72 -94.99 17.54
C MET A 1 -65.00 -94.75 19.01
N LEU A 2 -65.74 -95.62 19.71
CA LEU A 2 -66.09 -95.43 21.14
C LEU A 2 -64.87 -95.31 22.09
N LYS A 3 -63.77 -96.04 21.85
CA LYS A 3 -62.59 -96.05 22.73
C LYS A 3 -61.90 -94.68 22.83
N ARG A 4 -61.73 -93.99 21.70
CA ARG A 4 -61.17 -92.63 21.63
C ARG A 4 -62.09 -91.57 22.26
N PHE A 5 -63.40 -91.80 22.24
CA PHE A 5 -64.36 -90.88 22.86
C PHE A 5 -64.36 -91.03 24.38
N LEU A 6 -64.27 -92.26 24.90
CA LEU A 6 -64.13 -92.55 26.32
C LEU A 6 -62.79 -92.06 26.91
N GLU A 7 -61.67 -92.25 26.21
CA GLU A 7 -60.37 -91.67 26.59
C GLU A 7 -60.43 -90.15 26.70
N ARG A 8 -61.03 -89.49 25.70
CA ARG A 8 -61.17 -88.03 25.69
C ARG A 8 -62.11 -87.52 26.79
N VAL A 9 -63.14 -88.29 27.17
CA VAL A 9 -64.05 -87.95 28.29
C VAL A 9 -63.38 -88.14 29.66
N LEU A 10 -62.48 -89.12 29.79
CA LEU A 10 -61.67 -89.35 30.99
C LEU A 10 -60.58 -88.28 31.19
N GLU A 11 -60.08 -87.66 30.12
CA GLU A 11 -59.07 -86.59 30.18
C GLU A 11 -59.65 -85.18 30.42
N LEU A 12 -60.94 -84.95 30.13
CA LEU A 12 -61.65 -83.67 30.32
C LEU A 12 -61.52 -83.07 31.73
N PRO A 13 -61.63 -83.83 32.84
CA PRO A 13 -61.45 -83.28 34.17
C PRO A 13 -60.02 -82.77 34.43
N SER A 14 -59.02 -83.43 33.86
CA SER A 14 -57.61 -83.02 34.00
C SER A 14 -57.32 -81.75 33.20
N LEU A 15 -57.85 -81.66 31.98
CA LEU A 15 -57.71 -80.50 31.11
C LEU A 15 -58.42 -79.27 31.70
N ARG A 16 -59.58 -79.49 32.33
CA ARG A 16 -60.32 -78.44 33.03
C ARG A 16 -59.55 -77.93 34.24
N ASN A 17 -58.96 -78.82 35.03
CA ASN A 17 -58.12 -78.43 36.16
C ASN A 17 -56.86 -77.66 35.70
N GLN A 18 -56.24 -78.06 34.59
CA GLN A 18 -55.15 -77.30 33.97
C GLN A 18 -55.59 -75.92 33.47
N LEU A 19 -56.78 -75.82 32.90
CA LEU A 19 -57.35 -74.55 32.46
C LEU A 19 -57.59 -73.61 33.65
N ASP A 20 -58.19 -74.12 34.72
CA ASP A 20 -58.45 -73.36 35.95
C ASP A 20 -57.13 -72.91 36.61
N GLN A 21 -56.10 -73.78 36.63
CA GLN A 21 -54.76 -73.42 37.12
C GLN A 21 -54.05 -72.38 36.26
N LEU A 22 -54.20 -72.46 34.93
CA LEU A 22 -53.63 -71.46 34.02
C LEU A 22 -54.36 -70.12 34.15
N GLN A 23 -55.69 -70.13 34.27
CA GLN A 23 -56.46 -68.91 34.53
C GLN A 23 -56.04 -68.26 35.84
N TYR A 24 -55.91 -69.04 36.92
CA TYR A 24 -55.43 -68.53 38.21
C TYR A 24 -54.03 -67.93 38.11
N LYS A 25 -53.09 -68.59 37.40
CA LYS A 25 -51.75 -68.03 37.18
C LYS A 25 -51.77 -66.75 36.36
N VAL A 26 -52.59 -66.68 35.31
CA VAL A 26 -52.74 -65.47 34.49
C VAL A 26 -53.30 -64.32 35.32
N GLU A 27 -54.28 -64.58 36.17
CA GLU A 27 -54.87 -63.58 37.06
C GLU A 27 -53.86 -63.10 38.11
N GLN A 28 -53.05 -64.00 38.66
CA GLN A 28 -51.91 -63.65 39.54
C GLN A 28 -50.89 -62.75 38.83
N PHE A 29 -50.48 -63.09 37.60
CA PHE A 29 -49.53 -62.28 36.82
C PHE A 29 -50.11 -60.92 36.39
N GLN A 30 -51.42 -60.83 36.19
CA GLN A 30 -52.11 -59.56 35.91
C GLN A 30 -52.25 -58.69 37.17
N SER A 31 -52.33 -59.31 38.36
CA SER A 31 -52.33 -58.61 39.65
C SER A 31 -50.94 -58.34 40.22
N ASP A 32 -49.89 -58.85 39.58
CA ASP A 32 -48.51 -58.72 40.06
C ASP A 32 -48.05 -57.27 39.92
N SER A 33 -47.83 -56.61 41.06
CA SER A 33 -47.36 -55.21 41.17
C SER A 33 -46.08 -54.91 40.36
N THR A 34 -45.26 -55.92 40.09
CA THR A 34 -44.06 -55.81 39.27
C THR A 34 -44.38 -55.50 37.80
N THR A 35 -45.46 -56.06 37.26
CA THR A 35 -45.89 -55.82 35.88
C THR A 35 -46.44 -54.41 35.71
N GLU A 36 -47.20 -53.91 36.68
CA GLU A 36 -47.68 -52.53 36.71
C GLU A 36 -46.53 -51.52 36.83
N LEU A 37 -45.53 -51.81 37.69
CA LEU A 37 -44.34 -50.97 37.84
C LEU A 37 -43.50 -50.92 36.55
N LEU A 38 -43.33 -52.07 35.89
CA LEU A 38 -42.65 -52.14 34.59
C LEU A 38 -43.42 -51.38 33.52
N GLN A 39 -44.74 -51.52 33.45
CA GLN A 39 -45.56 -50.79 32.48
C GLN A 39 -45.50 -49.27 32.72
N SER A 40 -45.54 -48.84 33.99
CA SER A 40 -45.35 -47.43 34.35
C SER A 40 -43.97 -46.91 33.93
N ARG A 41 -42.91 -47.70 34.13
CA ARG A 41 -41.55 -47.34 33.71
C ARG A 41 -41.41 -47.27 32.19
N ILE A 42 -42.07 -48.18 31.45
CA ILE A 42 -42.12 -48.16 29.99
C ILE A 42 -42.78 -46.86 29.52
N ASN A 43 -43.96 -46.53 30.04
CA ASN A 43 -44.68 -45.30 29.67
C ASN A 43 -43.85 -44.04 29.98
N GLN A 44 -43.12 -44.02 31.10
CA GLN A 44 -42.21 -42.92 31.43
C GLN A 44 -41.04 -42.80 30.44
N LEU A 45 -40.45 -43.92 30.02
CA LEU A 45 -39.36 -43.93 29.05
C LEU A 45 -39.85 -43.51 27.66
N GLU A 46 -41.04 -43.92 27.25
CA GLU A 46 -41.66 -43.49 26.00
C GLU A 46 -41.87 -41.97 25.97
N GLN A 47 -42.39 -41.39 27.06
CA GLN A 47 -42.50 -39.93 27.19
C GLN A 47 -41.13 -39.23 27.19
N GLN A 48 -40.12 -39.81 27.83
CA GLN A 48 -38.76 -39.25 27.79
C GLN A 48 -38.16 -39.29 26.38
N ILE A 49 -38.39 -40.37 25.64
CA ILE A 49 -37.94 -40.47 24.24
C ILE A 49 -38.66 -39.44 23.37
N GLU A 50 -39.98 -39.29 23.53
CA GLU A 50 -40.78 -38.34 22.74
C GLU A 50 -40.41 -36.87 23.04
N THR A 51 -40.15 -36.55 24.31
CA THR A 51 -39.64 -35.23 24.71
C THR A 51 -38.22 -34.96 24.23
N LEU A 52 -37.34 -35.97 24.22
CA LEU A 52 -35.98 -35.85 23.67
C LEU A 52 -35.98 -35.73 22.14
N GLN A 53 -36.94 -36.35 21.45
CA GLN A 53 -37.09 -36.24 20.00
C GLN A 53 -37.75 -34.92 19.56
N SER A 54 -38.63 -34.35 20.39
CA SER A 54 -39.29 -33.07 20.10
C SER A 54 -38.46 -31.84 20.51
N ASN A 55 -37.63 -31.94 21.56
CA ASN A 55 -36.72 -30.88 21.96
C ASN A 55 -35.36 -31.00 21.24
N THR A 56 -35.29 -30.50 20.01
CA THR A 56 -34.04 -30.06 19.36
C THR A 56 -33.07 -31.20 18.96
N THR A 57 -32.30 -31.00 17.89
CA THR A 57 -30.83 -31.25 17.84
C THR A 57 -30.25 -32.05 16.65
N VAL A 58 -31.00 -32.74 15.81
CA VAL A 58 -30.35 -33.44 14.67
C VAL A 58 -30.48 -32.66 13.38
N THR A 59 -31.72 -32.35 12.97
CA THR A 59 -31.99 -31.58 11.75
C THR A 59 -31.45 -30.16 11.79
N ASP A 60 -31.61 -29.44 12.90
CA ASP A 60 -31.15 -28.05 13.02
C ASP A 60 -29.62 -27.91 13.08
N PHE A 61 -28.92 -28.92 13.62
CA PHE A 61 -27.45 -28.94 13.62
C PHE A 61 -26.90 -29.36 12.28
N GLN A 62 -27.58 -30.27 11.57
CA GLN A 62 -27.22 -30.66 10.21
C GLN A 62 -27.42 -29.49 9.24
N SER A 63 -28.53 -28.75 9.34
CA SER A 63 -28.73 -27.55 8.53
C SER A 63 -27.69 -26.47 8.83
N ARG A 64 -27.32 -26.27 10.12
CA ARG A 64 -26.22 -25.37 10.50
C ARG A 64 -24.85 -25.82 9.99
N LEU A 65 -24.60 -27.14 9.97
CA LEU A 65 -23.36 -27.70 9.42
C LEU A 65 -23.29 -27.53 7.91
N ASP A 66 -24.39 -27.76 7.21
CA ASP A 66 -24.49 -27.55 5.76
C ASP A 66 -24.32 -26.06 5.41
N GLU A 67 -24.93 -25.16 6.18
CA GLU A 67 -24.79 -23.71 6.02
C GLU A 67 -23.35 -23.23 6.28
N LEU A 68 -22.69 -23.75 7.33
CA LEU A 68 -21.27 -23.48 7.59
C LEU A 68 -20.37 -24.04 6.50
N ALA A 69 -20.64 -25.24 5.99
CA ALA A 69 -19.87 -25.84 4.90
C ALA A 69 -20.01 -25.03 3.61
N GLN A 70 -21.21 -24.51 3.33
CA GLN A 70 -21.46 -23.63 2.20
C GLN A 70 -20.72 -22.30 2.34
N GLN A 71 -20.74 -21.67 3.52
CA GLN A 71 -19.96 -20.43 3.78
C GLN A 71 -18.45 -20.65 3.64
N ILE A 72 -17.92 -21.77 4.15
CA ILE A 72 -16.50 -22.11 3.99
C ILE A 72 -16.14 -22.26 2.51
N THR A 73 -17.00 -22.94 1.75
CA THR A 73 -16.80 -23.12 0.30
C THR A 73 -16.87 -21.79 -0.44
N GLU A 74 -17.79 -20.89 -0.06
CA GLU A 74 -17.90 -19.55 -0.62
C GLU A 74 -16.65 -18.70 -0.34
N ILE A 75 -16.13 -18.73 0.88
CA ILE A 75 -14.89 -18.04 1.26
C ILE A 75 -13.70 -18.59 0.47
N GLN A 76 -13.58 -19.92 0.36
CA GLN A 76 -12.52 -20.56 -0.42
C GLN A 76 -12.66 -20.31 -1.94
N SER A 77 -13.88 -20.16 -2.43
CA SER A 77 -14.15 -19.80 -3.83
C SER A 77 -13.99 -18.32 -4.13
N SER A 78 -13.77 -17.48 -3.11
CA SER A 78 -13.44 -16.07 -3.30
C SER A 78 -12.03 -15.97 -3.89
N SER A 79 -11.97 -16.15 -5.23
CA SER A 79 -10.82 -15.96 -6.10
C SER A 79 -10.07 -14.64 -5.84
N THR A 80 -10.72 -13.70 -5.16
CA THR A 80 -10.13 -12.47 -4.65
C THR A 80 -9.01 -12.70 -3.65
N LEU A 81 -9.10 -13.67 -2.73
CA LEU A 81 -8.05 -13.86 -1.72
C LEU A 81 -6.80 -14.49 -2.33
N ASP A 82 -6.95 -15.53 -3.15
CA ASP A 82 -5.83 -16.15 -3.85
C ASP A 82 -5.18 -15.17 -4.84
N SER A 83 -5.98 -14.35 -5.54
CA SER A 83 -5.45 -13.29 -6.41
C SER A 83 -4.73 -12.21 -5.63
N GLN A 84 -5.23 -11.83 -4.45
CA GLN A 84 -4.55 -10.87 -3.57
C GLN A 84 -3.24 -11.43 -3.02
N ILE A 85 -3.20 -12.73 -2.66
CA ILE A 85 -1.99 -13.40 -2.20
C ILE A 85 -0.93 -13.41 -3.31
N SER A 86 -1.30 -13.78 -4.54
CA SER A 86 -0.38 -13.74 -5.69
C SER A 86 0.14 -12.33 -5.98
N LEU A 87 -0.73 -11.31 -5.91
CA LEU A 87 -0.33 -9.92 -6.12
C LEU A 87 0.63 -9.44 -5.02
N ILE A 88 0.42 -9.86 -3.77
CA ILE A 88 1.32 -9.53 -2.66
C ILE A 88 2.68 -10.17 -2.89
N GLU A 89 2.73 -11.44 -3.28
CA GLU A 89 3.98 -12.17 -3.55
C GLU A 89 4.78 -11.51 -4.69
N ASP A 90 4.11 -11.11 -5.78
CA ASP A 90 4.74 -10.36 -6.88
C ASP A 90 5.29 -8.99 -6.41
N LEU A 91 4.55 -8.28 -5.56
CA LEU A 91 4.99 -7.00 -5.00
C LEU A 91 6.18 -7.16 -4.04
N GLU A 92 6.20 -8.21 -3.22
CA GLU A 92 7.32 -8.52 -2.33
C GLU A 92 8.59 -8.84 -3.12
N GLN A 93 8.47 -9.60 -4.22
CA GLN A 93 9.58 -9.86 -5.11
C GLN A 93 10.12 -8.56 -5.74
N ALA A 94 9.22 -7.71 -6.28
CA ALA A 94 9.60 -6.44 -6.87
C ALA A 94 10.27 -5.47 -5.87
N LEU A 95 9.80 -5.45 -4.62
CA LEU A 95 10.41 -4.68 -3.54
C LEU A 95 11.80 -5.19 -3.19
N THR A 96 11.98 -6.51 -3.11
CA THR A 96 13.27 -7.14 -2.82
C THR A 96 14.31 -6.79 -3.90
N GLU A 97 13.93 -6.84 -5.18
CA GLU A 97 14.80 -6.44 -6.29
C GLU A 97 15.17 -4.95 -6.23
N LYS A 98 14.22 -4.08 -5.89
CA LYS A 98 14.49 -2.64 -5.71
C LYS A 98 15.44 -2.36 -4.55
N ILE A 99 15.31 -3.06 -3.42
CA ILE A 99 16.23 -2.92 -2.28
C ILE A 99 17.65 -3.29 -2.71
N ALA A 100 17.82 -4.43 -3.41
CA ALA A 100 19.13 -4.84 -3.91
C ALA A 100 19.74 -3.81 -4.87
N LEU A 101 18.93 -3.19 -5.73
CA LEU A 101 19.39 -2.10 -6.61
C LEU A 101 19.81 -0.85 -5.83
N ILE A 102 19.07 -0.47 -4.79
CA ILE A 102 19.42 0.67 -3.93
C ILE A 102 20.74 0.41 -3.21
N GLU A 103 20.96 -0.80 -2.69
CA GLU A 103 22.22 -1.18 -2.05
C GLU A 103 23.40 -1.09 -3.03
N GLN A 104 23.22 -1.56 -4.27
CA GLN A 104 24.22 -1.41 -5.33
C GLN A 104 24.52 0.06 -5.64
N GLN A 105 23.49 0.90 -5.71
CA GLN A 105 23.65 2.34 -5.94
C GLN A 105 24.39 3.01 -4.79
N GLN A 106 24.13 2.62 -3.54
CA GLN A 106 24.83 3.16 -2.38
C GLN A 106 26.33 2.83 -2.42
N LEU A 107 26.70 1.60 -2.77
CA LEU A 107 28.12 1.23 -2.96
C LEU A 107 28.79 2.07 -4.05
N THR A 108 28.05 2.39 -5.12
CA THR A 108 28.54 3.25 -6.20
C THR A 108 28.76 4.67 -5.70
N ILE A 109 27.81 5.21 -4.94
CA ILE A 109 27.94 6.53 -4.30
C ILE A 109 29.15 6.55 -3.38
N ASP A 110 29.30 5.57 -2.50
CA ASP A 110 30.42 5.50 -1.55
C ASP A 110 31.77 5.45 -2.29
N THR A 111 31.84 4.69 -3.39
CA THR A 111 33.02 4.63 -4.26
C THR A 111 33.31 5.99 -4.92
N LEU A 112 32.29 6.69 -5.41
CA LEU A 112 32.44 8.00 -6.03
C LEU A 112 32.84 9.07 -5.00
N THR A 113 32.26 9.03 -3.79
CA THR A 113 32.62 9.90 -2.67
C THR A 113 34.09 9.70 -2.29
N GLN A 114 34.53 8.45 -2.13
CA GLN A 114 35.94 8.14 -1.87
C GLN A 114 36.87 8.66 -2.97
N ARG A 115 36.46 8.57 -4.24
CA ARG A 115 37.23 9.12 -5.37
C ARG A 115 37.27 10.64 -5.35
N LEU A 116 36.17 11.31 -4.96
CA LEU A 116 36.14 12.76 -4.78
C LEU A 116 37.08 13.19 -3.65
N ASP A 117 37.03 12.54 -2.49
CA ASP A 117 37.94 12.82 -1.37
C ASP A 117 39.41 12.63 -1.79
N ALA A 118 39.70 11.60 -2.59
CA ALA A 118 41.05 11.36 -3.10
C ALA A 118 41.50 12.46 -4.09
N ILE A 119 40.60 12.98 -4.92
CA ILE A 119 40.89 14.10 -5.83
C ILE A 119 41.09 15.40 -5.05
N GLU A 120 40.25 15.68 -4.06
CA GLU A 120 40.35 16.87 -3.20
C GLU A 120 41.66 16.88 -2.40
N ASN A 121 42.06 15.74 -1.85
CA ASN A 121 43.35 15.59 -1.17
C ASN A 121 44.55 15.69 -2.14
N GLN A 122 44.40 15.26 -3.40
CA GLN A 122 45.43 15.46 -4.43
C GLN A 122 45.55 16.94 -4.86
N GLN A 123 44.46 17.70 -4.84
CA GLN A 123 44.48 19.14 -5.09
C GLN A 123 45.11 19.94 -3.94
N SER A 124 45.17 19.38 -2.73
CA SER A 124 45.81 20.01 -1.57
C SER A 124 47.35 19.99 -1.59
N VAL A 125 48.00 19.24 -2.49
CA VAL A 125 49.47 19.18 -2.62
C VAL A 125 50.00 20.04 -3.79
N SER A 126 49.14 20.80 -4.48
CA SER A 126 49.59 21.74 -5.53
C SER A 126 48.68 22.97 -5.65
N GLN A 127 48.26 23.56 -4.53
CA GLN A 127 47.90 24.97 -4.51
C GLN A 127 49.09 25.79 -4.00
N PRO A 128 49.59 26.78 -4.75
CA PRO A 128 50.26 27.89 -4.09
C PRO A 128 49.19 28.51 -3.18
N THR A 129 49.52 28.68 -1.90
CA THR A 129 48.67 29.33 -0.92
C THR A 129 48.19 30.69 -1.47
N LEU A 130 46.97 30.76 -1.99
CA LEU A 130 46.26 32.03 -2.14
C LEU A 130 45.60 32.31 -0.80
N GLN A 131 46.37 32.92 0.09
CA GLN A 131 45.80 33.80 1.11
C GLN A 131 44.83 34.74 0.39
N LEU A 132 43.56 34.74 0.79
CA LEU A 132 42.63 35.81 0.47
C LEU A 132 43.10 37.08 1.19
N GLU A 133 44.16 37.70 0.68
CA GLU A 133 44.17 39.15 0.62
C GLU A 133 43.02 39.50 -0.33
N VAL A 134 41.95 40.08 0.18
CA VAL A 134 40.99 40.79 -0.66
C VAL A 134 41.84 41.81 -1.42
N PRO A 135 42.05 41.67 -2.75
CA PRO A 135 42.69 42.73 -3.46
C PRO A 135 41.76 43.92 -3.32
N GLU A 136 42.27 45.02 -2.78
CA GLU A 136 41.59 46.31 -2.65
C GLU A 136 41.16 46.89 -4.02
N ASN A 137 41.33 46.12 -5.10
CA ASN A 137 40.91 46.43 -6.45
C ASN A 137 40.32 45.17 -7.10
N LEU A 138 38.98 45.08 -7.14
CA LEU A 138 38.28 44.10 -7.95
C LEU A 138 38.74 44.26 -9.42
N PRO A 139 39.03 43.16 -10.14
CA PRO A 139 39.30 43.25 -11.57
C PRO A 139 38.05 43.79 -12.29
N ASP A 140 38.18 44.93 -12.95
CA ASP A 140 37.16 45.50 -13.82
C ASP A 140 36.91 44.57 -15.02
N PHE A 141 35.71 43.98 -15.09
CA PHE A 141 35.33 43.05 -16.14
C PHE A 141 34.68 43.75 -17.33
N SER A 142 34.34 45.04 -17.20
CA SER A 142 33.78 45.89 -18.26
C SER A 142 34.51 45.76 -19.61
N PRO A 143 35.85 45.89 -19.71
CA PRO A 143 36.54 45.80 -21.00
C PRO A 143 36.44 44.42 -21.66
N ARG A 144 36.28 43.36 -20.87
CA ARG A 144 36.08 42.00 -21.41
C ARG A 144 34.64 41.78 -21.88
N LEU A 145 33.65 42.36 -21.19
CA LEU A 145 32.25 42.30 -21.60
C LEU A 145 32.04 43.00 -22.94
N THR A 146 32.57 44.21 -23.10
CA THR A 146 32.48 44.96 -24.36
C THR A 146 33.14 44.19 -25.52
N LEU A 147 34.26 43.51 -25.26
CA LEU A 147 34.94 42.70 -26.28
C LEU A 147 34.11 41.48 -26.71
N ILE A 148 33.43 40.82 -25.77
CA ILE A 148 32.57 39.67 -26.05
C ILE A 148 31.37 40.09 -26.91
N GLU A 149 30.72 41.21 -26.55
CA GLU A 149 29.62 41.78 -27.34
C GLU A 149 30.05 42.15 -28.75
N GLN A 150 31.24 42.74 -28.89
CA GLN A 150 31.79 43.16 -30.18
C GLN A 150 32.22 41.97 -31.07
N GLN A 151 32.77 40.90 -30.47
CA GLN A 151 33.20 39.70 -31.18
C GLN A 151 32.04 38.80 -31.64
N LEU A 152 30.90 38.85 -30.95
CA LEU A 152 29.74 38.02 -31.28
C LEU A 152 28.88 38.59 -32.41
N GLY A 153 29.18 39.79 -32.92
CA GLY A 153 28.49 40.36 -34.06
C GLY A 153 26.98 40.45 -33.83
N CYS A 154 26.57 40.78 -32.60
CA CYS A 154 25.16 40.88 -32.24
C CYS A 154 24.51 41.96 -33.09
N SER A 155 23.68 41.54 -34.05
CA SER A 155 22.74 42.45 -34.71
C SER A 155 21.88 43.09 -33.62
N GLN A 156 21.58 44.38 -33.78
CA GLN A 156 20.79 45.15 -32.81
C GLN A 156 19.61 44.29 -32.30
N PRO A 157 19.49 44.06 -30.98
CA PRO A 157 18.38 43.28 -30.46
C PRO A 157 17.09 43.96 -30.92
N SER A 158 16.18 43.17 -31.50
CA SER A 158 14.80 43.62 -31.70
C SER A 158 14.21 43.96 -30.33
N ASP A 159 13.27 44.90 -30.23
CA ASP A 159 12.57 45.18 -28.97
C ASP A 159 11.89 43.92 -28.36
N GLU A 160 11.71 42.86 -29.16
CA GLU A 160 11.20 41.54 -28.75
C GLU A 160 12.25 40.63 -28.06
N ASP A 161 13.54 40.93 -28.23
CA ASP A 161 14.67 40.14 -27.72
C ASP A 161 15.33 40.76 -26.48
N GLU A 162 14.85 41.92 -26.03
CA GLU A 162 15.35 42.59 -24.82
C GLU A 162 14.65 42.04 -23.58
N PHE A 163 15.45 41.50 -22.64
CA PHE A 163 14.93 40.99 -21.38
C PHE A 163 14.52 42.11 -20.45
N ILE A 164 13.39 41.93 -19.77
CA ILE A 164 12.87 42.85 -18.76
C ILE A 164 13.16 42.33 -17.35
N SER A 165 13.37 43.25 -16.42
CA SER A 165 13.41 42.95 -14.99
C SER A 165 12.00 42.83 -14.42
N VAL A 166 11.81 41.83 -13.57
CA VAL A 166 10.59 41.64 -12.76
C VAL A 166 10.96 41.73 -11.29
N SER A 167 10.01 42.10 -10.43
CA SER A 167 10.29 42.27 -8.99
C SER A 167 10.07 40.97 -8.20
N SER A 168 9.29 40.04 -8.75
CA SER A 168 9.10 38.71 -8.16
C SER A 168 8.93 37.64 -9.24
N VAL A 169 9.29 36.40 -8.91
CA VAL A 169 9.05 35.23 -9.78
C VAL A 169 7.57 35.04 -10.09
N PHE A 170 6.69 35.45 -9.16
CA PHE A 170 5.25 35.37 -9.36
C PHE A 170 4.72 36.29 -10.48
N ASP A 171 5.52 37.25 -10.94
CA ASP A 171 5.16 38.10 -12.07
C ASP A 171 5.32 37.39 -13.43
N LEU A 172 5.97 36.21 -13.45
CA LEU A 172 6.17 35.37 -14.63
C LEU A 172 4.93 34.51 -14.90
N LYS A 173 4.45 34.51 -16.14
CA LYS A 173 3.21 33.82 -16.52
C LYS A 173 3.34 32.31 -16.68
N ASP A 174 4.54 31.82 -16.96
CA ASP A 174 4.82 30.43 -17.35
C ASP A 174 5.52 29.62 -16.25
N ILE A 175 5.62 30.17 -15.04
CA ILE A 175 6.32 29.57 -13.91
C ILE A 175 5.35 29.31 -12.76
N SER A 176 5.35 28.07 -12.25
CA SER A 176 4.60 27.69 -11.05
C SER A 176 5.55 27.29 -9.92
N THR A 177 5.05 27.33 -8.68
CA THR A 177 5.80 26.92 -7.47
C THR A 177 6.21 25.45 -7.47
N GLU A 178 5.62 24.62 -8.33
CA GLU A 178 5.93 23.19 -8.47
C GLU A 178 7.11 22.93 -9.43
N THR A 179 7.60 23.96 -10.14
CA THR A 179 8.69 23.80 -11.11
C THR A 179 10.06 23.71 -10.43
N VAL A 180 10.94 22.84 -10.95
CA VAL A 180 12.27 22.56 -10.38
C VAL A 180 13.16 23.81 -10.29
N TYR A 181 13.02 24.75 -11.24
CA TYR A 181 13.82 25.97 -11.31
C TYR A 181 13.20 27.17 -10.56
N PHE A 182 12.02 27.02 -9.92
CA PHE A 182 11.34 28.10 -9.18
C PHE A 182 12.27 28.76 -8.14
N ALA A 183 12.90 27.95 -7.29
CA ALA A 183 13.77 28.44 -6.22
C ALA A 183 15.04 29.13 -6.75
N ALA A 184 15.55 28.70 -7.92
CA ALA A 184 16.70 29.33 -8.56
C ALA A 184 16.34 30.69 -9.15
N LEU A 185 15.21 30.78 -9.85
CA LEU A 185 14.69 32.04 -10.39
C LEU A 185 14.37 33.04 -9.28
N GLN A 186 13.87 32.56 -8.14
CA GLN A 186 13.59 33.40 -6.98
C GLN A 186 14.83 34.13 -6.50
N LYS A 187 15.93 33.40 -6.31
CA LYS A 187 17.19 34.02 -5.91
C LYS A 187 17.72 34.99 -6.97
N LEU A 188 17.69 34.62 -8.25
CA LEU A 188 18.22 35.47 -9.31
C LEU A 188 17.45 36.79 -9.47
N ILE A 189 16.12 36.74 -9.33
CA ILE A 189 15.27 37.92 -9.44
C ILE A 189 15.34 38.78 -8.17
N GLU A 190 15.18 38.17 -7.00
CA GLU A 190 15.02 38.92 -5.74
C GLU A 190 16.36 39.38 -5.15
N GLN A 191 17.45 38.62 -5.34
CA GLN A 191 18.75 38.94 -4.77
C GLN A 191 19.68 39.67 -5.75
N TYR A 192 19.62 39.33 -7.04
CA TYR A 192 20.54 39.85 -8.05
C TYR A 192 19.87 40.75 -9.10
N ASN A 193 18.56 40.99 -8.99
CA ASN A 193 17.78 41.85 -9.90
C ASN A 193 18.01 41.55 -11.39
N LEU A 194 18.23 40.28 -11.72
CA LEU A 194 18.66 39.90 -13.07
C LEU A 194 17.48 39.95 -14.05
N PRO A 195 17.59 40.65 -15.21
CA PRO A 195 16.57 40.63 -16.24
C PRO A 195 16.56 39.27 -16.93
N LEU A 196 15.53 38.48 -16.63
CA LEU A 196 15.37 37.09 -17.08
C LEU A 196 14.06 36.87 -17.83
N ALA A 197 13.14 37.83 -17.82
CA ALA A 197 11.83 37.69 -18.44
C ALA A 197 11.82 38.30 -19.84
N TYR A 198 11.17 37.65 -20.79
CA TYR A 198 10.85 38.26 -22.08
C TYR A 198 9.81 39.38 -21.90
N PRO A 199 9.64 40.30 -22.88
CA PRO A 199 8.69 41.41 -22.79
C PRO A 199 7.24 40.99 -22.50
N ASP A 200 6.87 39.75 -22.84
CA ASP A 200 5.56 39.16 -22.56
C ASP A 200 5.40 38.65 -21.11
N ARG A 201 6.42 38.83 -20.27
CA ARG A 201 6.55 38.33 -18.88
C ARG A 201 6.57 36.81 -18.78
N THR A 202 7.32 36.16 -19.67
CA THR A 202 7.60 34.72 -19.59
C THR A 202 9.09 34.47 -19.41
N PHE A 203 9.48 33.36 -18.77
CA PHE A 203 10.88 32.94 -18.65
C PHE A 203 11.29 31.98 -19.78
N ARG A 204 10.34 31.21 -20.31
CA ARG A 204 10.52 30.25 -21.42
C ARG A 204 11.57 29.18 -21.13
N GLY A 205 11.54 28.58 -19.94
CA GLY A 205 12.52 27.55 -19.52
C GLY A 205 12.56 26.27 -20.38
N HIS A 206 11.57 26.07 -21.26
CA HIS A 206 11.53 24.98 -22.24
C HIS A 206 12.22 25.31 -23.57
N LYS A 207 12.60 26.58 -23.80
CA LYS A 207 13.29 27.06 -25.01
C LYS A 207 14.80 27.03 -24.75
N SER A 208 15.57 26.56 -25.74
CA SER A 208 17.03 26.68 -25.68
C SER A 208 17.45 28.15 -25.79
N LEU A 209 18.39 28.55 -24.94
CA LEU A 209 18.98 29.88 -24.92
C LEU A 209 19.94 30.04 -26.11
N SER A 210 19.76 31.10 -26.87
CA SER A 210 20.72 31.50 -27.89
C SER A 210 22.00 32.02 -27.22
N ARG A 211 23.10 32.01 -27.97
CA ARG A 211 24.36 32.56 -27.48
C ARG A 211 24.23 34.05 -27.10
N GLN A 212 23.40 34.81 -27.80
CA GLN A 212 23.21 36.23 -27.54
C GLN A 212 22.46 36.45 -26.22
N GLU A 213 21.34 35.75 -26.04
CA GLU A 213 20.54 35.82 -24.81
C GLU A 213 21.40 35.42 -23.58
N PHE A 214 22.23 34.39 -23.70
CA PHE A 214 23.16 34.00 -22.63
C PHE A 214 24.13 35.12 -22.23
N ILE A 215 24.74 35.78 -23.21
CA ILE A 215 25.70 36.84 -22.94
C ILE A 215 25.02 38.06 -22.33
N GLN A 216 23.80 38.40 -22.75
CA GLN A 216 23.03 39.48 -22.12
C GLN A 216 22.79 39.22 -20.63
N HIS A 217 22.40 38.00 -20.24
CA HIS A 217 22.20 37.65 -18.83
C HIS A 217 23.51 37.72 -18.03
N ILE A 218 24.62 37.22 -18.57
CA ILE A 218 25.91 37.25 -17.86
C ILE A 218 26.44 38.68 -17.74
N ALA A 219 26.30 39.50 -18.78
CA ALA A 219 26.67 40.91 -18.76
C ALA A 219 25.86 41.68 -17.71
N ALA A 220 24.54 41.47 -17.67
CA ALA A 220 23.67 42.08 -16.66
C ALA A 220 24.05 41.63 -15.23
N PHE A 221 24.37 40.35 -15.03
CA PHE A 221 24.77 39.83 -13.73
C PHE A 221 26.06 40.46 -13.22
N ILE A 222 27.08 40.54 -14.09
CA ILE A 222 28.36 41.15 -13.74
C ILE A 222 28.17 42.64 -13.44
N GLY A 223 27.37 43.36 -14.24
CA GLY A 223 27.05 44.75 -13.96
C GLY A 223 26.36 44.97 -12.61
N GLN A 224 25.45 44.09 -12.21
CA GLN A 224 24.81 44.13 -10.89
C GLN A 224 25.81 43.87 -9.74
N MET A 225 26.73 42.92 -9.93
CA MET A 225 27.78 42.63 -8.96
C MET A 225 28.74 43.82 -8.79
N GLU A 226 29.12 44.49 -9.88
CA GLU A 226 29.97 45.68 -9.84
C GLU A 226 29.27 46.87 -9.16
N GLN A 227 27.95 47.04 -9.36
CA GLN A 227 27.15 48.06 -8.67
C GLN A 227 27.07 47.83 -7.16
N GLY A 228 26.84 46.58 -6.72
CA GLY A 228 26.75 46.26 -5.29
C GLY A 228 28.05 46.51 -4.52
N VAL A 229 29.21 46.39 -5.18
CA VAL A 229 30.52 46.69 -4.56
C VAL A 229 30.78 48.20 -4.47
N ALA A 230 30.21 49.00 -5.36
CA ALA A 230 30.38 50.45 -5.37
C ALA A 230 29.54 51.19 -4.30
N GLU A 231 28.45 50.58 -3.80
CA GLU A 231 27.60 51.16 -2.74
C GLU A 231 28.10 50.88 -1.31
N GLU A 232 29.11 50.01 -1.13
CA GLU A 232 29.68 49.66 0.17
C GLU A 232 30.95 50.48 0.54
N ILE A 233 31.25 51.56 -0.19
CA ILE A 233 32.37 52.49 0.07
C ILE A 233 31.86 53.89 0.42
#